data_AF-A0A8C4JF93-F1
#
_entry.id   AF-A0A8C4JF93-F1
#
_cell.length_a   1.000
_cell.length_b   1.000
_cell.length_c   1.000
_cell.angle_alpha   90.00
_cell.angle_beta   90.00
_cell.angle_gamma   90.00
#
_symmetry.space_group_name_H-M   'P 1'
#
loop_
_entity.id
_entity.type
_entity.pdbx_description
1 polymer ?
#
loop_
_entity_poly.entity_id
_entity_poly.type
_entity_poly.pdbx_seq_one_letter_code
_entity_poly.pdbx_strand_id
1 'polypeptide(L)'
;MAAAVVAVSLRRSVPGRLLLLPLCRGAQTAAAAAPASQAAPRIKKFAIYRWDPDKPGDKPRMQTYEVDLNKCGPMVLDALIKIKNEMDSTLTFRRSCREGICGSCAMNIAGGNTLACTKRIDTDLGKITKIYPLPHMYVVKDLVPDLSNFYAQYKSIEPYLKKKDESKQGKAQYLQSIEDRQKLDGLYECILCACCSTSCPSYWWNGDKYLGPAVLMQAYRWMIDSRDDYTEERLAQLQDPFSLYRCHTIMNCTRTCPKVRILPARFPPGVAGMFANPV
;
A
#
# COMPACT_ATOMS: atom_id res chain seq x y z
N MET A 1 -27.89 -42.34 -50.50
CA MET A 1 -29.22 -42.22 -49.85
C MET A 1 -29.31 -40.83 -49.21
N ALA A 2 -30.06 -39.93 -49.86
CA ALA A 2 -30.51 -38.62 -49.35
C ALA A 2 -31.74 -38.83 -48.41
N ALA A 3 -32.38 -37.90 -47.70
CA ALA A 3 -32.46 -36.43 -47.66
C ALA A 3 -33.16 -36.07 -46.31
N ALA A 4 -32.86 -34.94 -45.64
CA ALA A 4 -33.52 -33.63 -45.69
C ALA A 4 -34.74 -33.37 -44.73
N VAL A 5 -34.53 -32.40 -43.83
CA VAL A 5 -35.30 -31.17 -43.45
C VAL A 5 -36.85 -31.17 -43.53
N VAL A 6 -37.51 -30.60 -42.50
CA VAL A 6 -38.44 -29.41 -42.53
C VAL A 6 -39.47 -29.45 -41.37
N ALA A 7 -39.60 -28.30 -40.70
CA ALA A 7 -40.62 -27.97 -39.71
C ALA A 7 -41.95 -27.56 -40.36
N VAL A 8 -43.10 -27.86 -39.74
CA VAL A 8 -44.39 -27.26 -40.10
C VAL A 8 -45.20 -26.86 -38.86
N SER A 9 -45.60 -25.59 -38.87
CA SER A 9 -46.55 -24.90 -38.00
C SER A 9 -47.99 -25.38 -38.21
N LEU A 10 -48.75 -25.59 -37.15
CA LEU A 10 -50.21 -25.73 -37.21
C LEU A 10 -50.88 -24.54 -36.54
N ARG A 11 -51.35 -23.59 -37.36
CA ARG A 11 -52.37 -22.62 -37.00
C ARG A 11 -53.72 -23.34 -36.87
N ARG A 12 -54.43 -23.13 -35.76
CA ARG A 12 -55.89 -23.28 -35.72
C ARG A 12 -56.50 -21.96 -35.26
N SER A 13 -57.37 -21.43 -36.11
CA SER A 13 -58.10 -20.19 -35.98
C SER A 13 -59.57 -20.45 -35.59
N VAL A 14 -60.22 -19.36 -35.10
CA VAL A 14 -61.67 -19.07 -35.09
C VAL A 14 -62.46 -19.52 -33.83
N PRO A 15 -63.50 -18.80 -33.35
CA PRO A 15 -63.77 -17.34 -33.31
C PRO A 15 -64.05 -16.82 -31.88
N GLY A 16 -64.17 -15.50 -31.76
CA GLY A 16 -64.34 -14.77 -30.50
C GLY A 16 -65.73 -14.80 -29.84
N ARG A 17 -65.71 -14.43 -28.56
CA ARG A 17 -66.84 -13.82 -27.84
C ARG A 17 -66.29 -12.65 -27.03
N LEU A 18 -66.73 -11.45 -27.41
CA LEU A 18 -66.40 -10.18 -26.77
C LEU A 18 -67.17 -10.11 -25.44
N LEU A 19 -66.48 -10.15 -24.30
CA LEU A 19 -67.04 -9.85 -22.98
C LEU A 19 -66.40 -8.55 -22.49
N LEU A 20 -67.18 -7.47 -22.53
CA LEU A 20 -66.81 -6.19 -21.94
C LEU A 20 -66.75 -6.32 -20.41
N LEU A 21 -65.56 -6.10 -19.84
CA LEU A 21 -65.36 -5.81 -18.41
C LEU A 21 -64.98 -4.33 -18.28
N PRO A 22 -65.56 -3.59 -17.31
CA PRO A 22 -65.34 -2.15 -17.20
C PRO A 22 -63.93 -1.86 -16.66
N LEU A 23 -63.24 -0.94 -17.32
CA LEU A 23 -61.99 -0.35 -16.83
C LEU A 23 -62.28 0.55 -15.61
N CYS A 24 -62.06 0.03 -14.41
CA CYS A 24 -61.90 0.87 -13.23
C CYS A 24 -60.55 1.59 -13.31
N ARG A 25 -60.57 2.87 -13.72
CA ARG A 25 -59.44 3.79 -13.60
C ARG A 25 -59.17 4.08 -12.12
N GLY A 26 -58.30 3.30 -11.49
CA GLY A 26 -57.67 3.67 -10.23
C GLY A 26 -56.54 4.66 -10.50
N ALA A 27 -56.78 5.95 -10.25
CA ALA A 27 -55.72 6.95 -10.24
C ALA A 27 -54.83 6.72 -9.01
N GLN A 28 -53.68 6.06 -9.21
CA GLN A 28 -52.61 6.07 -8.21
C GLN A 28 -51.96 7.45 -8.24
N THR A 29 -52.30 8.28 -7.27
CA THR A 29 -51.53 9.48 -6.96
C THR A 29 -50.15 9.03 -6.50
N ALA A 30 -49.13 9.28 -7.33
CA ALA A 30 -47.75 9.14 -6.95
C ALA A 30 -47.47 10.15 -5.83
N ALA A 31 -47.49 9.68 -4.58
CA ALA A 31 -47.00 10.44 -3.45
C ALA A 31 -45.51 10.76 -3.71
N ALA A 32 -45.22 12.04 -3.92
CA ALA A 32 -43.84 12.51 -4.02
C ALA A 32 -43.08 12.07 -2.76
N ALA A 33 -42.03 11.28 -2.96
CA ALA A 33 -41.13 10.89 -1.88
C ALA A 33 -40.57 12.17 -1.24
N ALA A 34 -40.89 12.37 0.04
CA ALA A 34 -40.28 13.43 0.84
C ALA A 34 -38.75 13.31 0.77
N PRO A 35 -38.00 14.43 0.70
CA PRO A 35 -36.54 14.37 0.71
C PRO A 35 -36.09 13.65 1.97
N ALA A 36 -35.28 12.60 1.81
CA ALA A 36 -34.68 11.88 2.92
C ALA A 36 -34.06 12.89 3.90
N SER A 37 -34.47 12.86 5.16
CA SER A 37 -33.89 13.71 6.20
C SER A 37 -32.39 13.44 6.24
N GLN A 38 -31.59 14.46 5.97
CA GLN A 38 -30.13 14.31 6.01
C GLN A 38 -29.73 13.97 7.44
N ALA A 39 -29.10 12.80 7.62
CA ALA A 39 -28.56 12.38 8.90
C ALA A 39 -27.65 13.48 9.46
N ALA A 40 -27.68 13.68 10.78
CA ALA A 40 -26.87 14.70 11.44
C ALA A 40 -25.37 14.55 11.03
N PRO A 41 -24.67 15.66 10.71
CA PRO A 41 -23.31 15.62 10.21
C PRO A 41 -22.36 15.01 11.25
N ARG A 42 -21.49 14.11 10.80
CA ARG A 42 -20.53 13.40 11.65
C ARG A 42 -19.15 14.00 11.46
N ILE A 43 -18.89 15.11 12.15
CA ILE A 43 -17.66 15.88 11.96
C ILE A 43 -16.47 15.21 12.66
N LYS A 44 -15.48 14.79 11.86
CA LYS A 44 -14.20 14.25 12.32
C LYS A 44 -13.09 15.27 12.11
N LYS A 45 -12.21 15.41 13.11
CA LYS A 45 -11.05 16.31 13.06
C LYS A 45 -9.78 15.58 12.63
N PHE A 46 -9.11 16.13 11.62
CA PHE A 46 -7.80 15.68 11.14
C PHE A 46 -6.78 16.79 11.35
N ALA A 47 -5.75 16.55 12.16
CA ALA A 47 -4.62 17.46 12.32
C ALA A 47 -3.49 17.00 11.40
N ILE A 48 -3.17 17.79 10.38
CA ILE A 48 -2.24 17.43 9.31
C ILE A 48 -1.00 18.32 9.39
N TYR A 49 0.17 17.70 9.30
CA TYR A 49 1.44 18.41 9.15
C TYR A 49 1.47 19.21 7.85
N ARG A 50 1.82 20.48 7.96
CA ARG A 50 1.96 21.42 6.84
C ARG A 50 3.32 22.09 6.87
N TRP A 51 3.93 22.18 5.70
CA TRP A 51 5.15 22.97 5.49
C TRP A 51 5.33 23.22 3.99
N ASP A 52 5.60 24.48 3.63
CA ASP A 52 5.81 24.89 2.25
C ASP A 52 7.23 25.48 2.04
N PRO A 53 8.12 24.81 1.27
CA PRO A 53 9.44 25.35 0.96
C PRO A 53 9.38 26.62 0.09
N ASP A 54 8.32 26.80 -0.70
CA ASP A 54 8.19 27.91 -1.65
C ASP A 54 7.85 29.23 -0.95
N LYS A 55 7.49 29.17 0.34
CA LYS A 55 7.12 30.32 1.17
C LYS A 55 8.29 30.69 2.10
N PRO A 56 8.98 31.81 1.85
CA PRO A 56 10.11 32.22 2.68
C PRO A 56 9.75 32.37 4.16
N GLY A 57 10.54 31.74 5.03
CA GLY A 57 10.34 31.79 6.48
C GLY A 57 9.20 30.93 7.02
N ASP A 58 8.55 30.11 6.18
CA ASP A 58 7.52 29.18 6.65
C ASP A 58 8.11 28.14 7.61
N LYS A 59 7.32 27.78 8.63
CA LYS A 59 7.72 26.83 9.67
C LYS A 59 6.75 25.66 9.70
N PRO A 60 7.23 24.43 9.95
CA PRO A 60 6.36 23.28 10.15
C PRO A 60 5.26 23.55 11.18
N ARG A 61 4.02 23.23 10.82
CA ARG A 61 2.85 23.48 11.67
C ARG A 61 1.82 22.38 11.51
N MET A 62 0.93 22.26 12.50
CA MET A 62 -0.25 21.40 12.40
C MET A 62 -1.45 22.24 11.99
N GLN A 63 -2.17 21.81 10.96
CA GLN A 63 -3.44 22.41 10.54
C GLN A 63 -4.57 21.42 10.75
N THR A 64 -5.65 21.86 11.38
CA THR A 64 -6.83 21.02 11.63
C THR A 64 -7.87 21.25 10.54
N TYR A 65 -8.42 20.15 10.02
CA TYR A 65 -9.54 20.13 9.09
C TYR A 65 -10.70 19.35 9.70
N GLU A 66 -11.91 19.83 9.44
CA GLU A 66 -13.16 19.22 9.90
C GLU A 66 -13.87 18.60 8.70
N VAL A 67 -14.04 17.28 8.72
CA VAL A 67 -14.61 16.50 7.61
C VAL A 67 -15.86 15.78 8.08
N ASP A 68 -16.97 15.98 7.36
CA ASP A 68 -18.19 15.20 7.57
C ASP A 68 -18.04 13.77 7.03
N LEU A 69 -18.02 12.79 7.92
CA LEU A 69 -17.88 11.38 7.57
C LEU A 69 -19.07 10.82 6.79
N ASN A 70 -20.24 11.46 6.83
CA ASN A 70 -21.39 11.06 5.99
C ASN A 70 -21.15 11.34 4.51
N LYS A 71 -20.21 12.23 4.18
CA LYS A 71 -19.86 12.68 2.82
C LYS A 71 -18.41 12.37 2.45
N CYS A 72 -17.83 11.37 3.11
CA CYS A 72 -16.43 10.96 2.93
C CYS A 72 -16.35 9.44 2.84
N GLY A 73 -15.41 8.93 2.03
CA GLY A 73 -15.08 7.51 2.01
C GLY A 73 -14.48 7.04 3.35
N PRO A 74 -14.43 5.72 3.58
CA PRO A 74 -14.07 5.16 4.88
C PRO A 74 -12.56 5.21 5.19
N MET A 75 -11.70 5.49 4.21
CA MET A 75 -10.24 5.46 4.38
C MET A 75 -9.65 6.85 4.58
N VAL A 76 -8.52 6.94 5.26
CA VAL A 76 -7.84 8.23 5.51
C VAL A 76 -7.44 8.91 4.19
N LEU A 77 -7.11 8.14 3.14
CA LEU A 77 -6.88 8.70 1.81
C LEU A 77 -8.11 9.42 1.26
N ASP A 78 -9.32 8.93 1.51
CA ASP A 78 -10.55 9.57 1.04
C ASP A 78 -10.72 10.94 1.70
N ALA A 79 -10.43 11.02 3.02
CA ALA A 79 -10.44 12.28 3.75
C ALA A 79 -9.38 13.26 3.22
N LEU A 80 -8.16 12.81 2.93
CA LEU A 80 -7.10 13.65 2.37
C LEU A 80 -7.46 14.20 0.98
N ILE A 81 -8.06 13.36 0.12
CA ILE A 81 -8.52 13.78 -1.21
C ILE A 81 -9.67 14.78 -1.08
N LYS A 82 -10.62 14.53 -0.17
CA LYS A 82 -11.73 15.45 0.09
C LYS A 82 -11.23 16.82 0.57
N ILE A 83 -10.33 16.84 1.56
CA ILE A 83 -9.70 18.08 2.04
C ILE A 83 -9.03 18.80 0.89
N LYS A 84 -8.24 18.10 0.06
CA LYS A 84 -7.55 18.72 -1.07
C LYS A 84 -8.51 19.31 -2.11
N ASN A 85 -9.59 18.61 -2.43
CA ASN A 85 -10.48 19.01 -3.52
C ASN A 85 -11.50 20.07 -3.10
N GLU A 86 -11.95 20.05 -1.84
CA GLU A 86 -13.10 20.84 -1.39
C GLU A 86 -12.75 21.91 -0.35
N MET A 87 -11.59 21.82 0.32
CA MET A 87 -11.25 22.69 1.46
C MET A 87 -9.93 23.44 1.26
N ASP A 88 -8.87 22.76 0.82
CA ASP A 88 -7.53 23.31 0.68
C ASP A 88 -6.72 22.61 -0.42
N SER A 89 -6.72 23.22 -1.61
CA SER A 89 -6.01 22.71 -2.78
C SER A 89 -4.49 22.69 -2.64
N THR A 90 -3.93 23.41 -1.67
CA THR A 90 -2.48 23.47 -1.43
C THR A 90 -1.94 22.22 -0.72
N LEU A 91 -2.81 21.44 -0.06
CA LEU A 91 -2.42 20.21 0.63
C LEU A 91 -1.77 19.21 -0.34
N THR A 92 -0.54 18.80 -0.05
CA THR A 92 0.24 17.93 -0.95
C THR A 92 0.57 16.58 -0.30
N PHE A 93 0.30 15.49 -1.02
CA PHE A 93 0.62 14.11 -0.61
C PHE A 93 0.73 13.20 -1.85
N ARG A 94 1.45 12.08 -1.73
CA ARG A 94 1.58 11.08 -2.80
C ARG A 94 0.47 10.02 -2.71
N ARG A 95 -0.12 9.66 -3.85
CA ARG A 95 -1.10 8.57 -4.00
C ARG A 95 -1.14 8.04 -5.43
N SER A 96 -1.50 6.77 -5.61
CA SER A 96 -1.73 6.16 -6.93
C SER A 96 -2.86 5.12 -6.89
N CYS A 97 -2.57 3.86 -6.57
CA CYS A 97 -3.48 2.70 -6.75
C CYS A 97 -4.84 2.79 -6.00
N ARG A 98 -4.81 3.04 -4.68
CA ARG A 98 -5.92 3.01 -3.69
C ARG A 98 -6.21 1.65 -3.01
N GLU A 99 -5.55 0.57 -3.41
CA GLU A 99 -5.75 -0.77 -2.85
C GLU A 99 -4.52 -1.31 -2.08
N GLY A 100 -3.56 -0.44 -1.78
CA GLY A 100 -2.42 -0.78 -0.93
C GLY A 100 -1.33 -1.61 -1.62
N ILE A 101 -1.16 -1.45 -2.93
CA ILE A 101 -0.14 -2.17 -3.71
C ILE A 101 1.06 -1.31 -4.13
N CYS A 102 0.87 -0.03 -4.47
CA CYS A 102 1.98 0.81 -4.98
C CYS A 102 2.91 1.38 -3.89
N GLY A 103 2.51 1.35 -2.62
CA GLY A 103 3.29 1.92 -1.51
C GLY A 103 3.36 3.45 -1.43
N SER A 104 2.85 4.20 -2.42
CA SER A 104 3.07 5.66 -2.52
C SER A 104 2.47 6.51 -1.39
N CYS A 105 1.37 6.08 -0.77
CA CYS A 105 0.65 6.84 0.27
C CYS A 105 1.08 6.47 1.69
N ALA A 106 2.34 6.06 1.85
CA ALA A 106 2.94 5.79 3.15
C ALA A 106 3.13 7.08 3.95
N MET A 107 2.60 7.10 5.17
CA MET A 107 2.69 8.24 6.09
C MET A 107 2.45 7.78 7.53
N ASN A 108 2.71 8.64 8.51
CA ASN A 108 2.40 8.34 9.91
C ASN A 108 0.98 8.81 10.24
N ILE A 109 0.10 7.88 10.60
CA ILE A 109 -1.30 8.13 10.90
C ILE A 109 -1.57 7.67 12.33
N ALA A 110 -1.97 8.61 13.19
CA ALA A 110 -2.23 8.37 14.61
C ALA A 110 -1.05 7.67 15.33
N GLY A 111 0.19 8.02 14.97
CA GLY A 111 1.41 7.50 15.58
C GLY A 111 2.01 6.26 14.90
N GLY A 112 1.28 5.59 14.00
CA GLY A 112 1.77 4.41 13.28
C GLY A 112 2.04 4.67 11.81
N ASN A 113 3.13 4.13 11.27
CA ASN A 113 3.40 4.18 9.83
C ASN A 113 2.50 3.19 9.10
N THR A 114 1.73 3.66 8.13
CA THR A 114 0.79 2.82 7.38
C THR A 114 0.49 3.44 6.02
N LEU A 115 -0.34 2.77 5.22
CA LEU A 115 -0.82 3.29 3.94
C LEU A 115 -2.16 3.99 4.16
N ALA A 116 -2.25 5.26 3.78
CA ALA A 116 -3.49 6.04 3.93
C ALA A 116 -4.69 5.40 3.21
N CYS A 117 -4.46 4.71 2.10
CA CYS A 117 -5.53 4.07 1.31
C CYS A 117 -6.13 2.82 1.96
N THR A 118 -5.43 2.17 2.88
CA THR A 118 -5.94 0.98 3.59
C THR A 118 -6.19 1.25 5.06
N LYS A 119 -5.82 2.43 5.57
CA LYS A 119 -6.10 2.84 6.93
C LYS A 119 -7.51 3.41 7.02
N ARG A 120 -8.40 2.67 7.68
CA ARG A 120 -9.75 3.15 8.02
C ARG A 120 -9.68 4.37 8.93
N ILE A 121 -10.58 5.32 8.70
CA ILE A 121 -10.80 6.47 9.58
C ILE A 121 -11.31 5.96 10.93
N ASP A 122 -10.74 6.50 12.00
CA ASP A 122 -11.24 6.28 13.36
C ASP A 122 -12.58 7.01 13.52
N THR A 123 -13.67 6.28 13.77
CA THR A 123 -15.03 6.83 13.84
C THR A 123 -15.35 7.55 15.15
N ASP A 124 -14.45 7.52 16.14
CA ASP A 124 -14.57 8.32 17.36
C ASP A 124 -14.37 9.81 17.04
N LEU A 125 -15.46 10.58 17.06
CA LEU A 125 -15.45 12.00 16.69
C LEU A 125 -14.71 12.89 17.71
N GLY A 126 -14.60 12.46 18.97
CA GLY A 126 -13.90 13.19 20.03
C GLY A 126 -12.37 13.15 19.88
N LYS A 127 -11.85 12.16 19.15
CA LYS A 127 -10.42 11.94 18.97
C LYS A 127 -9.90 12.52 17.66
N ILE A 128 -8.92 13.41 17.75
CA ILE A 128 -8.27 14.00 16.57
C ILE A 128 -7.31 12.99 15.93
N THR A 129 -7.45 12.76 14.62
CA THR A 129 -6.49 11.95 13.86
C THR A 129 -5.34 12.81 13.41
N LYS A 130 -4.14 12.58 13.97
CA LYS A 130 -2.91 13.28 13.56
C LYS A 130 -2.26 12.57 12.36
N ILE A 131 -1.84 13.33 11.36
CA ILE A 131 -1.20 12.83 10.14
C ILE A 131 0.12 13.59 9.94
N TYR A 132 1.22 12.85 9.85
CA TYR A 132 2.57 13.36 9.60
C TYR A 132 3.18 12.67 8.38
N PRO A 133 4.18 13.28 7.72
CA PRO A 133 5.04 12.56 6.77
C PRO A 133 5.74 11.37 7.45
N LEU A 134 6.39 10.51 6.66
CA LEU A 134 7.18 9.43 7.23
C LEU A 134 8.27 9.99 8.18
N PRO A 135 8.45 9.41 9.38
CA PRO A 135 9.35 9.96 10.38
C PRO A 135 10.81 10.01 9.92
N HIS A 136 11.52 11.04 10.38
CA HIS A 136 12.96 11.20 10.22
C HIS A 136 13.47 11.18 8.77
N MET A 137 12.62 11.60 7.83
CA MET A 137 12.98 11.88 6.44
C MET A 137 12.94 13.40 6.22
N TYR A 138 13.78 13.91 5.33
CA TYR A 138 13.63 15.28 4.85
C TYR A 138 12.27 15.43 4.16
N VAL A 139 11.55 16.50 4.46
CA VAL A 139 10.24 16.77 3.87
C VAL A 139 10.46 17.66 2.65
N VAL A 140 9.84 17.30 1.52
CA VAL A 140 9.81 18.13 0.31
C VAL A 140 8.69 19.16 0.42
N LYS A 141 7.47 18.74 0.80
CA LYS A 141 6.32 19.61 1.06
C LYS A 141 5.23 18.83 1.80
N ASP A 142 4.62 19.41 2.82
CA ASP A 142 3.51 18.77 3.57
C ASP A 142 3.79 17.29 3.95
N LEU A 143 3.05 16.34 3.37
CA LEU A 143 3.15 14.90 3.65
C LEU A 143 4.08 14.16 2.68
N VAL A 144 4.90 14.89 1.92
CA VAL A 144 5.78 14.34 0.87
C VAL A 144 7.22 14.30 1.40
N PRO A 145 7.70 13.14 1.89
CA PRO A 145 9.11 12.99 2.24
C PRO A 145 9.99 12.83 0.98
N ASP A 146 11.27 13.14 1.10
CA ASP A 146 12.29 12.73 0.14
C ASP A 146 12.66 11.26 0.38
N LEU A 147 12.60 10.45 -0.68
CA LEU A 147 12.93 9.02 -0.65
C LEU A 147 14.21 8.71 -1.45
N SER A 148 14.96 9.72 -1.87
CA SER A 148 16.17 9.56 -2.70
C SER A 148 17.20 8.65 -2.03
N ASN A 149 17.50 8.86 -0.74
CA ASN A 149 18.43 8.00 0.02
C ASN A 149 17.91 6.55 0.11
N PHE A 150 16.62 6.36 0.39
CA PHE A 150 16.01 5.04 0.47
C PHE A 150 16.16 4.24 -0.84
N TYR A 151 15.95 4.90 -1.99
CA TYR A 151 16.13 4.25 -3.29
C TYR A 151 17.61 4.07 -3.66
N ALA A 152 18.50 4.97 -3.24
CA ALA A 152 19.94 4.81 -3.41
C ALA A 152 20.45 3.56 -2.67
N GLN A 153 20.02 3.33 -1.43
CA GLN A 153 20.32 2.12 -0.67
C GLN A 153 19.69 0.87 -1.29
N TYR A 154 18.48 0.95 -1.83
CA TYR A 154 17.90 -0.17 -2.57
C TYR A 154 18.70 -0.49 -3.85
N LYS A 155 19.22 0.51 -4.54
CA LYS A 155 20.08 0.30 -5.71
C LYS A 155 21.43 -0.32 -5.34
N SER A 156 21.98 0.01 -4.17
CA SER A 156 23.31 -0.45 -3.76
C SER A 156 23.38 -1.97 -3.53
N ILE A 157 22.26 -2.64 -3.26
CA ILE A 157 22.21 -4.10 -3.12
C ILE A 157 22.08 -4.85 -4.46
N GLU A 158 22.18 -4.14 -5.58
CA GLU A 158 22.07 -4.69 -6.95
C GLU A 158 20.85 -5.62 -7.11
N PRO A 159 19.61 -5.09 -7.01
CA PRO A 159 18.41 -5.90 -6.83
C PRO A 159 17.88 -6.51 -8.15
N TYR A 160 18.74 -7.27 -8.82
CA TYR A 160 18.45 -8.02 -10.04
C TYR A 160 19.16 -9.38 -9.99
N LEU A 161 18.70 -10.35 -10.79
CA LEU A 161 19.27 -11.70 -10.84
C LEU A 161 20.67 -11.66 -11.46
N LYS A 162 21.67 -12.18 -10.76
CA LYS A 162 23.05 -12.27 -11.26
C LYS A 162 23.44 -13.73 -11.53
N LYS A 163 23.95 -14.00 -12.73
CA LYS A 163 24.47 -15.31 -13.15
C LYS A 163 25.94 -15.19 -13.51
N LYS A 164 26.74 -16.20 -13.19
CA LYS A 164 28.15 -16.25 -13.62
C LYS A 164 28.27 -16.66 -15.09
N ASP A 165 27.35 -17.48 -15.57
CA ASP A 165 27.21 -17.87 -16.98
C ASP A 165 25.92 -17.28 -17.57
N GLU A 166 26.07 -16.31 -18.48
CA GLU A 166 24.96 -15.67 -19.19
C GLU A 166 24.63 -16.34 -20.54
N SER A 167 25.37 -17.37 -20.95
CA SER A 167 25.21 -18.02 -22.27
C SER A 167 23.83 -18.64 -22.52
N LYS A 168 23.06 -18.88 -21.44
CA LYS A 168 21.70 -19.45 -21.45
C LYS A 168 20.59 -18.40 -21.39
N GLN A 169 20.93 -17.11 -21.21
CA GLN A 169 19.95 -16.05 -21.10
C GLN A 169 19.08 -15.97 -22.37
N GLY A 170 17.76 -15.93 -22.19
CA GLY A 170 16.79 -15.85 -23.29
C GLY A 170 16.59 -17.14 -24.10
N LYS A 171 17.40 -18.19 -23.88
CA LYS A 171 17.26 -19.48 -24.60
C LYS A 171 16.22 -20.40 -23.97
N ALA A 172 16.15 -20.42 -22.64
CA ALA A 172 15.19 -21.21 -21.87
C ALA A 172 14.96 -20.58 -20.48
N GLN A 173 13.94 -21.05 -19.77
CA GLN A 173 13.70 -20.68 -18.37
C GLN A 173 14.77 -21.29 -17.45
N TYR A 174 15.15 -20.59 -16.40
CA TYR A 174 15.99 -21.16 -15.33
C TYR A 174 15.17 -22.11 -14.46
N LEU A 175 15.68 -23.33 -14.26
CA LEU A 175 15.02 -24.32 -13.40
C LEU A 175 15.11 -23.89 -11.93
N GLN A 176 14.00 -24.05 -11.21
CA GLN A 176 13.90 -23.80 -9.78
C GLN A 176 12.87 -24.77 -9.19
N SER A 177 13.21 -25.41 -8.07
CA SER A 177 12.29 -26.31 -7.36
C SER A 177 11.12 -25.52 -6.74
N ILE A 178 9.99 -26.19 -6.48
CA ILE A 178 8.83 -25.56 -5.83
C ILE A 178 9.23 -25.11 -4.43
N GLU A 179 10.03 -25.93 -3.73
CA GLU A 179 10.53 -25.68 -2.38
C GLU A 179 11.43 -24.44 -2.34
N ASP A 180 12.33 -24.27 -3.32
CA ASP A 180 13.19 -23.08 -3.39
C ASP A 180 12.37 -21.83 -3.74
N ARG A 181 11.41 -21.93 -4.65
CA ARG A 181 10.53 -20.81 -5.00
C ARG A 181 9.71 -20.36 -3.79
N GLN A 182 9.22 -21.29 -2.98
CA GLN A 182 8.45 -20.99 -1.77
C GLN A 182 9.26 -20.21 -0.72
N LYS A 183 10.59 -20.34 -0.68
CA LYS A 183 11.45 -19.55 0.23
C LYS A 183 11.37 -18.04 -0.04
N LEU A 184 10.96 -17.63 -1.24
CA LEU A 184 10.83 -16.22 -1.61
C LEU A 184 9.49 -15.61 -1.17
N ASP A 185 8.50 -16.43 -0.80
CA ASP A 185 7.21 -15.96 -0.30
C ASP A 185 7.38 -15.19 1.02
N GLY A 186 6.73 -14.03 1.12
CA GLY A 186 6.93 -13.06 2.19
C GLY A 186 8.09 -12.08 1.94
N LEU A 187 8.83 -12.22 0.83
CA LEU A 187 9.94 -11.32 0.48
C LEU A 187 9.69 -10.52 -0.81
N TYR A 188 9.22 -11.17 -1.88
CA TYR A 188 8.99 -10.45 -3.15
C TYR A 188 7.73 -9.57 -3.12
N GLU A 189 6.82 -9.79 -2.18
CA GLU A 189 5.59 -9.00 -2.05
C GLU A 189 5.87 -7.56 -1.56
N CYS A 190 7.14 -7.23 -1.26
CA CYS A 190 7.57 -5.92 -0.82
C CYS A 190 7.16 -4.85 -1.82
N ILE A 191 6.45 -3.83 -1.35
CA ILE A 191 5.99 -2.71 -2.19
C ILE A 191 6.87 -1.47 -2.05
N LEU A 192 8.04 -1.58 -1.39
CA LEU A 192 9.00 -0.49 -1.18
C LEU A 192 8.37 0.82 -0.63
N CYS A 193 7.41 0.69 0.29
CA CYS A 193 6.70 1.83 0.88
C CYS A 193 7.48 2.59 1.97
N ALA A 194 8.66 2.12 2.37
CA ALA A 194 9.49 2.67 3.44
C ALA A 194 8.88 2.76 4.85
N CYS A 195 7.65 2.27 5.09
CA CYS A 195 7.01 2.28 6.42
C CYS A 195 7.89 1.64 7.50
N CYS A 196 8.51 0.49 7.20
CA CYS A 196 9.35 -0.26 8.13
C CYS A 196 10.69 0.43 8.42
N SER A 197 11.35 1.02 7.41
CA SER A 197 12.61 1.73 7.62
C SER A 197 12.39 2.98 8.45
N THR A 198 11.36 3.75 8.12
CA THR A 198 11.01 4.99 8.82
C THR A 198 10.29 4.77 10.16
N SER A 199 10.06 3.53 10.58
CA SER A 199 9.65 3.20 11.96
C SER A 199 10.80 2.71 12.83
N CYS A 200 11.98 2.49 12.25
CA CYS A 200 13.14 1.94 12.93
C CYS A 200 14.01 3.06 13.51
N PRO A 201 14.16 3.17 14.85
CA PRO A 201 15.00 4.19 15.46
C PRO A 201 16.47 4.13 15.01
N SER A 202 17.01 2.94 14.77
CA SER A 202 18.38 2.81 14.25
C SER A 202 18.56 3.48 12.88
N TYR A 203 17.52 3.42 12.04
CA TYR A 203 17.49 4.08 10.73
C TYR A 203 17.26 5.59 10.84
N TRP A 204 16.60 6.07 11.90
CA TRP A 204 16.51 7.50 12.17
C TRP A 204 17.91 8.06 12.45
N TRP A 205 18.67 7.42 13.34
CA TRP A 205 19.98 7.93 13.74
C TRP A 205 21.09 7.75 12.70
N ASN A 206 21.05 6.66 11.94
CA ASN A 206 22.14 6.28 11.03
C ASN A 206 21.63 5.93 9.63
N GLY A 207 20.56 6.57 9.14
CA GLY A 207 19.94 6.23 7.86
C GLY A 207 20.84 6.45 6.63
N ASP A 208 21.96 7.16 6.79
CA ASP A 208 23.03 7.33 5.81
C ASP A 208 23.89 6.06 5.63
N LYS A 209 24.06 5.27 6.69
CA LYS A 209 24.95 4.09 6.70
C LYS A 209 24.21 2.77 6.92
N TYR A 210 23.25 2.75 7.83
CA TYR A 210 22.40 1.59 8.08
C TYR A 210 21.37 1.46 6.95
N LEU A 211 21.40 0.33 6.23
CA LEU A 211 20.54 0.10 5.06
C LEU A 211 19.05 0.02 5.41
N GLY A 212 18.75 -0.34 6.66
CA GLY A 212 17.38 -0.43 7.14
C GLY A 212 16.66 -1.74 6.75
N PRO A 213 15.52 -2.00 7.41
CA PRO A 213 14.82 -3.27 7.31
C PRO A 213 14.29 -3.60 5.91
N ALA A 214 13.87 -2.60 5.11
CA ALA A 214 13.36 -2.86 3.76
C ALA A 214 14.46 -3.34 2.79
N VAL A 215 15.63 -2.70 2.85
CA VAL A 215 16.76 -3.00 1.96
C VAL A 215 17.42 -4.31 2.36
N LEU A 216 17.64 -4.54 3.66
CA LEU A 216 18.20 -5.81 4.16
C LEU A 216 17.35 -7.03 3.80
N MET A 217 16.03 -6.87 3.88
CA MET A 217 15.05 -7.83 3.35
C MET A 217 15.26 -8.16 1.88
N GLN A 218 15.49 -7.13 1.06
CA GLN A 218 15.58 -7.30 -0.39
C GLN A 218 16.93 -7.91 -0.73
N ALA A 219 17.99 -7.57 0.02
CA ALA A 219 19.27 -8.26 -0.07
C ALA A 219 19.09 -9.75 0.25
N TYR A 220 18.39 -10.08 1.34
CA TYR A 220 18.10 -11.46 1.72
C TYR A 220 17.31 -12.21 0.65
N ARG A 221 16.29 -11.57 0.04
CA ARG A 221 15.53 -12.09 -1.10
C ARG A 221 16.39 -12.50 -2.29
N TRP A 222 17.50 -11.81 -2.53
CA TRP A 222 18.44 -12.18 -3.60
C TRP A 222 19.44 -13.25 -3.16
N MET A 223 19.93 -13.18 -1.92
CA MET A 223 20.88 -14.16 -1.38
C MET A 223 20.33 -15.59 -1.32
N ILE A 224 19.02 -15.76 -1.08
CA ILE A 224 18.39 -17.09 -0.96
C ILE A 224 17.72 -17.58 -2.26
N ASP A 225 17.71 -16.78 -3.32
CA ASP A 225 17.13 -17.20 -4.61
C ASP A 225 18.08 -18.21 -5.24
N SER A 226 17.67 -19.48 -5.34
CA SER A 226 18.52 -20.57 -5.83
C SER A 226 19.04 -20.40 -7.27
N ARG A 227 18.55 -19.38 -7.97
CA ARG A 227 18.97 -19.03 -9.32
C ARG A 227 20.12 -18.01 -9.35
N ASP A 228 20.35 -17.26 -8.27
CA ASP A 228 21.39 -16.22 -8.18
C ASP A 228 22.73 -16.84 -7.78
N ASP A 229 23.79 -16.57 -8.54
CA ASP A 229 25.13 -17.18 -8.33
C ASP A 229 26.06 -16.33 -7.45
N TYR A 230 25.55 -15.23 -6.87
CA TYR A 230 26.35 -14.18 -6.20
C TYR A 230 26.05 -14.06 -4.69
N THR A 231 25.59 -15.14 -4.05
CA THR A 231 25.23 -15.13 -2.63
C THR A 231 26.37 -14.66 -1.72
N GLU A 232 27.60 -15.15 -1.95
CA GLU A 232 28.78 -14.81 -1.14
C GLU A 232 29.19 -13.35 -1.31
N GLU A 233 29.19 -12.87 -2.55
CA GLU A 233 29.54 -11.50 -2.91
C GLU A 233 28.52 -10.51 -2.33
N ARG A 234 27.22 -10.84 -2.37
CA ARG A 234 26.16 -10.05 -1.73
C ARG A 234 26.28 -10.04 -0.21
N LEU A 235 26.66 -11.16 0.40
CA LEU A 235 26.88 -11.22 1.86
C LEU A 235 28.08 -10.37 2.27
N ALA A 236 29.19 -10.43 1.52
CA ALA A 236 30.39 -9.65 1.78
C ALA A 236 30.12 -8.13 1.76
N GLN A 237 29.24 -7.66 0.86
CA GLN A 237 28.82 -6.25 0.81
C GLN A 237 28.10 -5.76 2.09
N LEU A 238 27.59 -6.67 2.93
CA LEU A 238 26.84 -6.34 4.15
C LEU A 238 27.67 -6.47 5.44
N GLN A 239 28.92 -6.94 5.35
CA GLN A 239 29.77 -7.25 6.51
C GLN A 239 30.43 -6.03 7.16
N ASP A 240 30.18 -4.81 6.68
CA ASP A 240 30.68 -3.60 7.33
C ASP A 240 29.98 -3.33 8.68
N PRO A 241 30.58 -2.54 9.58
CA PRO A 241 30.04 -2.29 10.93
C PRO A 241 28.67 -1.59 11.00
N PHE A 242 28.14 -1.09 9.88
CA PHE A 242 26.91 -0.31 9.83
C PHE A 242 25.77 -0.99 9.07
N SER A 243 26.00 -1.45 7.84
CA SER A 243 24.92 -1.83 6.91
C SER A 243 23.91 -2.78 7.51
N LEU A 244 24.39 -3.82 8.20
CA LEU A 244 23.58 -4.85 8.82
C LEU A 244 23.60 -4.77 10.35
N TYR A 245 24.78 -4.66 10.95
CA TYR A 245 25.00 -4.85 12.40
C TYR A 245 24.39 -3.75 13.29
N ARG A 246 23.79 -2.71 12.70
CA ARG A 246 22.99 -1.69 13.43
C ARG A 246 21.53 -2.10 13.63
N CYS A 247 21.16 -3.33 13.28
CA CYS A 247 19.88 -3.90 13.66
C CYS A 247 19.86 -4.29 15.15
N HIS A 248 19.34 -3.41 16.01
CA HIS A 248 19.17 -3.68 17.45
C HIS A 248 17.87 -4.40 17.81
N THR A 249 17.36 -5.25 16.90
CA THR A 249 16.18 -6.11 17.14
C THR A 249 14.95 -5.40 17.77
N ILE A 250 14.71 -4.14 17.39
CA ILE A 250 13.64 -3.27 17.94
C ILE A 250 12.23 -3.74 17.51
N MET A 251 12.12 -4.49 16.41
CA MET A 251 10.88 -5.08 15.87
C MET A 251 9.77 -4.12 15.41
N ASN A 252 9.99 -2.81 15.41
CA ASN A 252 9.04 -1.84 14.85
C ASN A 252 8.75 -2.06 13.36
N CYS A 253 9.74 -2.58 12.61
CA CYS A 253 9.64 -2.87 11.19
C CYS A 253 8.54 -3.88 10.87
N THR A 254 8.51 -5.01 11.59
CA THR A 254 7.47 -6.05 11.43
C THR A 254 6.11 -5.57 11.91
N ARG A 255 6.05 -4.86 13.06
CA ARG A 255 4.79 -4.36 13.63
C ARG A 255 4.07 -3.37 12.71
N THR A 256 4.82 -2.56 11.97
CA THR A 256 4.25 -1.50 11.14
C THR A 256 4.02 -1.91 9.68
N CYS A 257 4.56 -3.05 9.24
CA CYS A 257 4.50 -3.44 7.84
C CYS A 257 3.04 -3.58 7.38
N PRO A 258 2.57 -2.74 6.43
CA PRO A 258 1.17 -2.77 6.00
C PRO A 258 0.82 -4.05 5.22
N LYS A 259 1.84 -4.74 4.72
CA LYS A 259 1.73 -6.05 4.10
C LYS A 259 2.16 -7.07 5.16
N VAL A 260 1.20 -7.50 5.98
CA VAL A 260 1.41 -8.29 7.21
C VAL A 260 2.22 -9.58 7.00
N ARG A 261 2.29 -10.10 5.77
CA ARG A 261 3.05 -11.32 5.43
C ARG A 261 4.54 -11.07 5.15
N ILE A 262 5.00 -9.82 5.25
CA ILE A 262 6.28 -9.40 4.72
C ILE A 262 7.23 -9.06 5.88
N LEU A 263 8.11 -10.03 6.23
CA LEU A 263 9.36 -9.95 7.05
C LEU A 263 9.32 -9.95 8.60
N PRO A 264 10.44 -10.26 9.29
CA PRO A 264 11.20 -11.52 9.34
C PRO A 264 11.51 -11.81 10.82
N ALA A 265 10.49 -12.04 11.66
CA ALA A 265 10.74 -12.44 13.05
C ALA A 265 11.26 -13.90 13.16
N ARG A 266 11.34 -14.60 12.03
CA ARG A 266 12.03 -15.88 11.87
C ARG A 266 13.00 -15.77 10.70
N PHE A 267 14.14 -15.12 10.91
CA PHE A 267 15.34 -15.63 10.25
C PHE A 267 15.47 -17.10 10.68
N PRO A 268 15.64 -18.07 9.76
CA PRO A 268 15.94 -19.44 10.18
C PRO A 268 17.19 -19.41 11.08
N PRO A 269 17.30 -20.28 12.10
CA PRO A 269 18.37 -20.23 13.11
C PRO A 269 19.78 -20.12 12.51
N GLY A 270 20.01 -20.64 11.30
CA GLY A 270 21.30 -20.53 10.59
C GLY A 270 21.59 -19.15 9.97
N VAL A 271 20.58 -18.37 9.57
CA VAL A 271 20.76 -17.01 9.04
C VAL A 271 20.84 -15.99 10.18
N ALA A 272 20.11 -16.23 11.27
CA ALA A 272 20.43 -15.58 12.53
C ALA A 272 21.89 -15.90 12.91
N GLY A 273 22.37 -17.15 12.79
CA GLY A 273 23.80 -17.49 13.00
C GLY A 273 24.80 -16.78 12.06
N MET A 274 24.47 -16.57 10.79
CA MET A 274 25.30 -15.75 9.87
C MET A 274 25.29 -14.25 10.21
N PHE A 275 24.27 -13.77 10.93
CA PHE A 275 24.10 -12.37 11.34
C PHE A 275 24.24 -12.14 12.86
N ALA A 276 24.49 -13.20 13.63
CA ALA A 276 24.55 -13.24 15.10
C ALA A 276 25.77 -14.05 15.60
N ASN A 277 26.77 -14.25 14.75
CA ASN A 277 28.15 -14.36 15.22
C ASN A 277 28.75 -12.94 15.22
N PRO A 278 28.58 -12.15 16.30
CA PRO A 278 29.69 -11.31 16.69
C PRO A 278 30.84 -12.26 17.02
N VAL A 279 32.07 -11.83 16.78
CA VAL A 279 33.18 -12.40 17.56
C VAL A 279 32.83 -12.34 19.05
#